data_AF-A0A1Y2B3X4-F1
#
_entry.id   AF-A0A1Y2B3X4-F1
#
_cell.length_a   1.000
_cell.length_b   1.000
_cell.length_c   1.000
_cell.angle_alpha   90.00
_cell.angle_beta   90.00
_cell.angle_gamma   90.00
#
_symmetry.space_group_name_H-M   'P 1'
#
loop_
_entity.id
_entity.type
_entity.pdbx_description
1 polymer ?
#
loop_
_entity_poly.entity_id
_entity_poly.type
_entity_poly.pdbx_seq_one_letter_code
_entity_poly.pdbx_strand_id
1 'polypeptide(L)'
;MPVKTTPRTKMVSIGAWTLGETLGRGAYAHVRLATHANGHQAACKILPALHRPRRRPLTTNELMDAVEAYKEVVILKGLAGSGTQGIVGLEGIMEENGWTYIFLELYPYSLSSVPGPWPARELVPFYRALLHTVHNLHTLDVCHEDLKRSNILVDHERHPVLVDFGFSHLAVDGEVVKSAGGTLDYSSPEKIASQRLEEQDMQDMTSQRYDPRSSDVWALGIVLTKMLGMPHPFLTGSDDEASDDFRKRIIECDPRIDVPPLKSDASEHLVSLLEGILEKDPVQRLTIPQILQHPFVYASHGDPPPFSPPSYQLSPRVKRRFDASVIRDLCFLSYLRKEFRLCQTPMDVEQRLYGDEPGWLKRWAVMLSRWRQRAEMDWEDTVPRVLEINVRRTC
;
A
#
# COMPACT_ATOMS: atom_id res chain seq x y z
N MET A 1 -33.07 16.07 -11.14
CA MET A 1 -31.97 16.61 -11.98
C MET A 1 -31.27 15.43 -12.63
N PRO A 2 -31.22 15.33 -13.97
CA PRO A 2 -30.54 14.21 -14.61
C PRO A 2 -29.04 14.32 -14.31
N VAL A 3 -28.46 13.21 -13.84
CA VAL A 3 -27.02 13.04 -13.61
C VAL A 3 -26.31 13.46 -14.89
N LYS A 4 -25.54 14.54 -14.85
CA LYS A 4 -24.66 14.92 -15.96
C LYS A 4 -23.66 13.78 -16.15
N THR A 5 -23.91 12.96 -17.17
CA THR A 5 -22.96 11.96 -17.66
C THR A 5 -21.67 12.69 -17.99
N THR A 6 -20.62 12.39 -17.24
CA THR A 6 -19.28 12.89 -17.56
C THR A 6 -18.86 12.28 -18.91
N PRO A 7 -17.98 12.92 -19.71
CA PRO A 7 -17.47 12.38 -20.99
C PRO A 7 -16.73 11.02 -20.88
N ARG A 8 -16.67 10.47 -19.66
CA ARG A 8 -15.90 9.33 -19.15
C ARG A 8 -16.32 7.96 -19.71
N THR A 9 -17.45 7.86 -20.42
CA THR A 9 -17.93 6.61 -21.06
C THR A 9 -17.42 6.38 -22.48
N LYS A 10 -16.60 7.28 -23.06
CA LYS A 10 -16.15 7.15 -24.47
C LYS A 10 -14.69 6.77 -24.68
N MET A 11 -13.83 6.77 -23.65
CA MET A 11 -12.47 6.22 -23.81
C MET A 11 -12.52 4.70 -23.70
N VAL A 12 -12.47 4.08 -24.87
CA VAL A 12 -12.50 2.63 -25.06
C VAL A 12 -11.08 2.07 -25.18
N SER A 13 -10.08 2.87 -25.55
CA SER A 13 -8.69 2.43 -25.71
C SER A 13 -7.65 3.49 -25.36
N ILE A 14 -6.45 3.04 -25.01
CA ILE A 14 -5.23 3.82 -24.70
C ILE A 14 -4.05 3.04 -25.25
N GLY A 15 -3.29 3.60 -26.20
CA GLY A 15 -2.30 2.84 -26.98
C GLY A 15 -2.89 1.53 -27.52
N ALA A 16 -2.24 0.40 -27.20
CA ALA A 16 -2.67 -0.96 -27.58
C ALA A 16 -3.64 -1.62 -26.57
N TRP A 17 -4.09 -0.90 -25.55
CA TRP A 17 -5.01 -1.40 -24.53
C TRP A 17 -6.45 -0.98 -24.81
N THR A 18 -7.38 -1.93 -24.68
CA THR A 18 -8.82 -1.67 -24.65
C THR A 18 -9.31 -1.72 -23.21
N LEU A 19 -9.98 -0.65 -22.76
CA LEU A 19 -10.56 -0.54 -21.43
C LEU A 19 -11.95 -1.15 -21.40
N GLY A 20 -12.12 -2.20 -20.60
CA GLY A 20 -13.36 -2.92 -20.36
C GLY A 20 -14.14 -2.39 -19.15
N GLU A 21 -14.72 -3.31 -18.38
CA GLU A 21 -15.58 -3.01 -17.24
C GLU A 21 -14.85 -2.33 -16.08
N THR A 22 -15.61 -1.74 -15.15
CA THR A 22 -15.05 -1.12 -13.95
C THR A 22 -14.86 -2.20 -12.88
N LEU A 23 -13.62 -2.38 -12.43
CA LEU A 23 -13.27 -3.30 -11.34
C LEU A 23 -13.45 -2.64 -9.97
N GLY A 24 -13.23 -1.32 -9.89
CA GLY A 24 -13.37 -0.57 -8.64
C GLY A 24 -13.43 0.94 -8.85
N ARG A 25 -14.03 1.65 -7.88
CA ARG A 25 -14.02 3.13 -7.82
C ARG A 25 -13.62 3.56 -6.42
N GLY A 26 -12.53 4.32 -6.33
CA GLY A 26 -12.11 5.02 -5.11
C GLY A 26 -12.41 6.51 -5.19
N ALA A 27 -12.12 7.24 -4.11
CA ALA A 27 -12.26 8.69 -4.06
C ALA A 27 -11.38 9.40 -5.11
N TYR A 28 -10.16 8.89 -5.31
CA TYR A 28 -9.13 9.52 -6.15
C TYR A 28 -8.79 8.74 -7.43
N ALA A 29 -9.42 7.58 -7.64
CA ALA A 29 -9.06 6.69 -8.73
C ALA A 29 -10.23 5.86 -9.26
N HIS A 30 -10.14 5.47 -10.52
CA HIS A 30 -11.06 4.52 -11.15
C HIS A 30 -10.24 3.35 -11.69
N VAL A 31 -10.62 2.12 -11.34
CA VAL A 31 -9.94 0.91 -11.80
C VAL A 31 -10.82 0.20 -12.82
N ARG A 32 -10.27 -0.08 -14.00
CA ARG A 32 -10.96 -0.79 -15.08
C ARG A 32 -10.15 -1.99 -15.52
N LEU A 33 -10.83 -3.03 -15.99
CA LEU A 33 -10.17 -4.10 -16.73
C LEU A 33 -9.58 -3.50 -18.01
N ALA A 34 -8.34 -3.85 -18.32
CA ALA A 34 -7.69 -3.49 -19.57
C ALA A 34 -7.21 -4.75 -20.26
N THR A 35 -7.45 -4.83 -21.57
CA THR A 35 -6.99 -5.95 -22.42
C THR A 35 -6.07 -5.40 -23.48
N HIS A 36 -4.81 -5.83 -23.49
CA HIS A 36 -3.83 -5.47 -24.50
C HIS A 36 -4.14 -6.18 -25.83
N ALA A 37 -3.64 -5.64 -26.94
CA ALA A 37 -3.85 -6.21 -28.28
C ALA A 37 -3.36 -7.66 -28.42
N ASN A 38 -2.40 -8.10 -27.59
CA ASN A 38 -1.91 -9.48 -27.54
C ASN A 38 -2.76 -10.42 -26.66
N GLY A 39 -3.85 -9.93 -26.06
CA GLY A 39 -4.75 -10.68 -25.18
C GLY A 39 -4.39 -10.64 -23.69
N HIS A 40 -3.25 -10.06 -23.31
CA HIS A 40 -2.88 -9.88 -21.89
C HIS A 40 -3.88 -8.97 -21.17
N GLN A 41 -4.23 -9.32 -19.93
CA GLN A 41 -5.20 -8.57 -19.13
C GLN A 41 -4.55 -7.96 -17.90
N ALA A 42 -4.92 -6.71 -17.61
CA ALA A 42 -4.41 -5.94 -16.49
C ALA A 42 -5.53 -5.15 -15.80
N ALA A 43 -5.29 -4.72 -14.57
CA ALA A 43 -6.07 -3.70 -13.90
C ALA A 43 -5.50 -2.31 -14.22
N CYS A 44 -6.26 -1.48 -14.92
CA CYS A 44 -5.88 -0.11 -15.25
C CYS A 44 -6.46 0.88 -14.24
N LYS A 45 -5.60 1.41 -13.36
CA LYS A 45 -5.93 2.49 -12.43
C LYS A 45 -5.72 3.85 -13.11
N ILE A 46 -6.79 4.64 -13.16
CA ILE A 46 -6.82 5.98 -13.77
C ILE A 46 -6.82 7.00 -12.63
N LEU A 47 -5.91 7.98 -12.69
CA LEU A 47 -5.74 9.02 -11.66
C LEU A 47 -6.22 10.40 -12.17
N PRO A 48 -7.48 10.81 -11.92
CA PRO A 48 -8.01 12.07 -12.42
C PRO A 48 -7.36 13.31 -11.80
N ALA A 49 -6.80 13.20 -10.60
CA ALA A 49 -6.14 14.31 -9.93
C ALA A 49 -4.90 14.81 -10.70
N LEU A 50 -4.26 13.91 -11.46
CA LEU A 50 -3.09 14.23 -12.30
C LEU A 50 -3.48 14.81 -13.67
N HIS A 51 -4.78 14.96 -13.94
CA HIS A 51 -5.26 15.36 -15.26
C HIS A 51 -4.98 16.84 -15.60
N ARG A 52 -4.39 17.09 -16.78
CA ARG A 52 -3.80 18.41 -17.15
C ARG A 52 -4.58 19.41 -18.04
N PRO A 53 -5.85 19.27 -18.45
CA PRO A 53 -6.54 20.30 -19.22
C PRO A 53 -7.34 21.21 -18.27
N ARG A 54 -6.65 22.09 -17.55
CA ARG A 54 -7.31 23.14 -16.77
C ARG A 54 -6.87 24.51 -17.27
N ARG A 55 -7.82 25.25 -17.86
CA ARG A 55 -7.66 26.66 -18.25
C ARG A 55 -7.76 27.64 -17.06
N ARG A 56 -7.74 27.12 -15.83
CA ARG A 56 -7.84 27.90 -14.58
C ARG A 56 -6.78 27.46 -13.58
N PRO A 57 -6.39 28.34 -12.63
CA PRO A 57 -5.59 27.95 -11.48
C PRO A 57 -6.22 26.80 -10.70
N LEU A 58 -5.37 25.96 -10.10
CA LEU A 58 -5.78 24.89 -9.20
C LEU A 58 -6.18 25.48 -7.84
N THR A 59 -7.17 24.87 -7.19
CA THR A 59 -7.41 25.13 -5.77
C THR A 59 -6.39 24.40 -4.90
N THR A 60 -6.28 24.78 -3.63
CA THR A 60 -5.40 24.10 -2.66
C THR A 60 -5.71 22.60 -2.56
N ASN A 61 -7.01 22.23 -2.48
CA ASN A 61 -7.41 20.83 -2.39
C ASN A 61 -7.07 20.06 -3.67
N GLU A 62 -7.26 20.65 -4.84
CA GLU A 62 -6.89 19.99 -6.11
C GLU A 62 -5.38 19.76 -6.23
N LEU A 63 -4.57 20.66 -5.66
CA LEU A 63 -3.12 20.48 -5.59
C LEU A 63 -2.76 19.35 -4.62
N MET A 64 -3.40 19.30 -3.45
CA MET A 64 -3.21 18.22 -2.46
C MET A 64 -3.57 16.86 -3.06
N ASP A 65 -4.72 16.74 -3.73
CA ASP A 65 -5.13 15.51 -4.40
C ASP A 65 -4.13 15.06 -5.46
N ALA A 66 -3.55 16.01 -6.21
CA ALA A 66 -2.53 15.71 -7.22
C ALA A 66 -1.20 15.25 -6.59
N VAL A 67 -0.81 15.84 -5.45
CA VAL A 67 0.36 15.41 -4.69
C VAL A 67 0.15 13.99 -4.15
N GLU A 68 -0.99 13.70 -3.54
CA GLU A 68 -1.31 12.37 -3.01
C GLU A 68 -1.37 11.31 -4.13
N ALA A 69 -1.98 11.63 -5.27
CA ALA A 69 -2.00 10.75 -6.43
C ALA A 69 -0.60 10.50 -7.02
N TYR A 70 0.27 11.52 -7.07
CA TYR A 70 1.64 11.35 -7.54
C TYR A 70 2.50 10.57 -6.53
N LYS A 71 2.24 10.71 -5.23
CA LYS A 71 2.89 9.92 -4.17
C LYS A 71 2.66 8.44 -4.37
N GLU A 72 1.43 8.02 -4.60
CA GLU A 72 1.13 6.63 -4.90
C GLU A 72 1.95 6.11 -6.09
N VAL A 73 2.01 6.88 -7.18
CA VAL A 73 2.79 6.52 -8.38
C VAL A 73 4.26 6.29 -8.03
N VAL A 74 4.88 7.21 -7.30
CA VAL A 74 6.31 7.12 -6.98
C VAL A 74 6.60 5.97 -6.02
N ILE A 75 5.73 5.73 -5.02
CA ILE A 75 5.86 4.59 -4.11
C ILE A 75 5.76 3.27 -4.89
N LEU A 76 4.76 3.11 -5.76
CA LEU A 76 4.61 1.91 -6.58
C LEU A 76 5.83 1.65 -7.47
N LYS A 77 6.38 2.67 -8.13
CA LYS A 77 7.62 2.56 -8.90
C LYS A 77 8.78 2.08 -8.01
N GLY A 78 8.93 2.65 -6.82
CA GLY A 78 9.96 2.28 -5.86
C GLY A 78 9.85 0.81 -5.44
N LEU A 79 8.65 0.37 -5.04
CA LEU A 79 8.39 -0.99 -4.59
C LEU A 79 8.55 -2.03 -5.73
N ALA A 80 8.11 -1.71 -6.94
CA ALA A 80 8.35 -2.56 -8.10
C ALA A 80 9.85 -2.75 -8.38
N GLY A 81 10.64 -1.70 -8.17
CA GLY A 81 12.10 -1.70 -8.35
C GLY A 81 12.89 -2.31 -7.19
N SER A 82 12.34 -2.39 -5.97
CA SER A 82 12.98 -3.11 -4.86
C SER A 82 12.87 -4.63 -5.03
N GLY A 83 11.84 -5.11 -5.73
CA GLY A 83 11.55 -6.55 -5.84
C GLY A 83 10.89 -7.11 -4.58
N THR A 84 10.24 -6.26 -3.79
CA THR A 84 9.48 -6.69 -2.61
C THR A 84 8.32 -7.58 -3.05
N GLN A 85 8.25 -8.79 -2.50
CA GLN A 85 7.15 -9.72 -2.76
C GLN A 85 5.87 -9.30 -2.02
N GLY A 86 4.72 -9.80 -2.48
CA GLY A 86 3.42 -9.50 -1.88
C GLY A 86 2.93 -8.08 -2.13
N ILE A 87 3.52 -7.36 -3.09
CA ILE A 87 3.07 -6.05 -3.58
C ILE A 87 2.53 -6.22 -4.99
N VAL A 88 1.45 -5.53 -5.32
CA VAL A 88 0.86 -5.54 -6.66
C VAL A 88 1.89 -5.33 -7.77
N GLY A 89 1.87 -6.18 -8.77
CA GLY A 89 2.72 -6.05 -9.95
C GLY A 89 2.43 -4.74 -10.70
N LEU A 90 3.44 -3.88 -10.85
CA LEU A 90 3.36 -2.70 -11.71
C LEU A 90 3.84 -3.08 -13.12
N GLU A 91 2.92 -3.18 -14.07
CA GLU A 91 3.23 -3.54 -15.47
C GLU A 91 3.66 -2.32 -16.28
N GLY A 92 3.11 -1.15 -15.96
CA GLY A 92 3.63 0.10 -16.51
C GLY A 92 2.73 1.30 -16.29
N ILE A 93 3.20 2.45 -16.76
CA ILE A 93 2.54 3.73 -16.59
C ILE A 93 2.51 4.42 -17.95
N MET A 94 1.32 4.87 -18.36
CA MET A 94 1.13 5.63 -19.59
C MET A 94 0.54 6.99 -19.28
N GLU A 95 1.00 8.00 -20.01
CA GLU A 95 0.39 9.32 -20.02
C GLU A 95 -0.15 9.62 -21.42
N GLU A 96 -1.46 9.79 -21.55
CA GLU A 96 -2.09 10.11 -22.84
C GLU A 96 -3.17 11.17 -22.64
N ASN A 97 -3.18 12.19 -23.51
CA ASN A 97 -4.16 13.30 -23.46
C ASN A 97 -4.23 13.98 -22.08
N GLY A 98 -3.08 14.02 -21.39
CA GLY A 98 -2.94 14.60 -20.06
C GLY A 98 -3.58 13.78 -18.95
N TRP A 99 -3.92 12.51 -19.17
CA TRP A 99 -4.32 11.56 -18.12
C TRP A 99 -3.18 10.60 -17.79
N THR A 100 -3.10 10.16 -16.54
CA THR A 100 -2.15 9.12 -16.09
C THR A 100 -2.88 7.80 -15.86
N TYR A 101 -2.37 6.75 -16.49
CA TYR A 101 -2.86 5.38 -16.44
C TYR A 101 -1.78 4.48 -15.85
N ILE A 102 -2.13 3.72 -14.83
CA ILE A 102 -1.26 2.74 -14.17
C ILE A 102 -1.80 1.36 -14.50
N PHE A 103 -1.02 0.55 -15.19
CA PHE A 103 -1.33 -0.84 -15.49
C PHE A 103 -0.73 -1.71 -14.39
N LEU A 104 -1.61 -2.44 -13.71
CA LEU A 104 -1.30 -3.31 -12.60
C LEU A 104 -1.66 -4.74 -12.97
N GLU A 105 -0.90 -5.71 -12.45
CA GLU A 105 -1.22 -7.12 -12.59
C GLU A 105 -2.64 -7.39 -12.06
N LEU A 106 -3.40 -8.20 -12.80
CA LEU A 106 -4.77 -8.56 -12.46
C LEU A 106 -4.78 -9.80 -11.56
N TYR A 107 -5.33 -9.66 -10.35
CA TYR A 107 -5.44 -10.77 -9.40
C TYR A 107 -6.87 -11.34 -9.34
N PRO A 108 -7.03 -12.63 -9.02
CA PRO A 108 -8.33 -13.31 -8.99
C PRO A 108 -9.42 -12.64 -8.15
N TYR A 109 -9.10 -12.25 -6.91
CA TYR A 109 -10.06 -11.66 -5.99
C TYR A 109 -9.38 -10.92 -4.83
N SER A 110 -10.17 -10.12 -4.11
CA SER A 110 -9.76 -9.51 -2.84
C SER A 110 -10.12 -10.41 -1.65
N LEU A 111 -9.38 -10.28 -0.56
CA LEU A 111 -9.65 -10.96 0.71
C LEU A 111 -11.07 -10.62 1.24
N SER A 112 -11.65 -9.49 0.87
CA SER A 112 -13.03 -9.12 1.23
C SER A 112 -14.09 -10.06 0.66
N SER A 113 -13.78 -10.74 -0.44
CA SER A 113 -14.67 -11.71 -1.11
C SER A 113 -14.66 -13.10 -0.46
N VAL A 114 -13.74 -13.37 0.47
CA VAL A 114 -13.61 -14.69 1.13
C VAL A 114 -14.17 -14.63 2.55
N PRO A 115 -15.36 -15.19 2.84
CA PRO A 115 -15.92 -15.14 4.19
C PRO A 115 -15.06 -15.90 5.20
N GLY A 116 -15.05 -15.44 6.45
CA GLY A 116 -14.54 -16.21 7.58
C GLY A 116 -15.57 -17.22 8.11
N PRO A 117 -15.18 -18.11 9.03
CA PRO A 117 -13.84 -18.27 9.59
C PRO A 117 -12.90 -19.04 8.66
N TRP A 118 -11.63 -18.62 8.59
CA TRP A 118 -10.59 -19.32 7.85
C TRP A 118 -10.05 -20.52 8.64
N PRO A 119 -9.86 -21.70 8.02
CA PRO A 119 -9.20 -22.83 8.66
C PRO A 119 -7.76 -22.48 9.04
N ALA A 120 -7.28 -22.90 10.22
CA ALA A 120 -5.92 -22.59 10.72
C ALA A 120 -4.80 -22.94 9.71
N ARG A 121 -4.97 -24.06 8.97
CA ARG A 121 -4.03 -24.53 7.94
C ARG A 121 -3.85 -23.56 6.76
N GLU A 122 -4.82 -22.67 6.54
CA GLU A 122 -4.82 -21.65 5.48
C GLU A 122 -4.57 -20.26 6.08
N LEU A 123 -5.15 -19.98 7.25
CA LEU A 123 -5.01 -18.73 7.98
C LEU A 123 -3.55 -18.40 8.34
N VAL A 124 -2.85 -19.33 9.01
CA VAL A 124 -1.52 -19.05 9.56
C VAL A 124 -0.50 -18.76 8.45
N PRO A 125 -0.36 -19.59 7.40
CA PRO A 125 0.57 -19.27 6.31
C PRO A 125 0.24 -17.96 5.60
N PHE A 126 -1.05 -17.70 5.33
CA PHE A 126 -1.49 -16.46 4.67
C PHE A 126 -1.17 -15.24 5.54
N TYR A 127 -1.51 -15.28 6.82
CA TYR A 127 -1.30 -14.16 7.73
C TYR A 127 0.19 -13.92 8.00
N ARG A 128 1.01 -14.97 8.11
CA ARG A 128 2.47 -14.84 8.17
C ARG A 128 3.04 -14.17 6.92
N ALA A 129 2.60 -14.59 5.73
CA ALA A 129 3.04 -13.96 4.48
C ALA A 129 2.65 -12.48 4.46
N LEU A 130 1.45 -12.12 4.92
CA LEU A 130 1.00 -10.74 5.03
C LEU A 130 1.87 -9.92 6.00
N LEU A 131 2.17 -10.48 7.18
CA LEU A 131 3.07 -9.88 8.17
C LEU A 131 4.47 -9.63 7.58
N HIS A 132 5.05 -10.61 6.87
CA HIS A 132 6.33 -10.42 6.20
C HIS A 132 6.27 -9.31 5.14
N THR A 133 5.21 -9.27 4.32
CA THR A 133 5.03 -8.21 3.31
C THR A 133 4.99 -6.82 3.96
N VAL A 134 4.19 -6.64 5.01
CA VAL A 134 4.09 -5.34 5.71
C VAL A 134 5.40 -5.00 6.43
N HIS A 135 6.06 -5.99 7.04
CA HIS A 135 7.38 -5.77 7.64
C HIS A 135 8.40 -5.30 6.61
N ASN A 136 8.40 -5.91 5.41
CA ASN A 136 9.29 -5.51 4.32
C ASN A 136 9.00 -4.07 3.86
N LEU A 137 7.73 -3.66 3.79
CA LEU A 137 7.37 -2.25 3.55
C LEU A 137 7.96 -1.33 4.62
N HIS A 138 7.81 -1.67 5.90
CA HIS A 138 8.37 -0.91 7.01
C HIS A 138 9.91 -0.81 6.91
N THR A 139 10.63 -1.86 6.49
CA THR A 139 12.10 -1.78 6.28
C THR A 139 12.52 -0.84 5.14
N LEU A 140 11.59 -0.52 4.23
CA LEU A 140 11.76 0.45 3.14
C LEU A 140 11.22 1.84 3.51
N ASP A 141 10.85 2.05 4.77
CA ASP A 141 10.28 3.28 5.30
C ASP A 141 8.91 3.62 4.69
N VAL A 142 8.17 2.60 4.22
CA VAL A 142 6.81 2.74 3.69
C VAL A 142 5.81 2.16 4.68
N CYS A 143 4.87 2.97 5.16
CA CYS A 143 3.71 2.51 5.93
C CYS A 143 2.47 2.57 5.04
N HIS A 144 1.65 1.51 5.05
CA HIS A 144 0.55 1.37 4.09
C HIS A 144 -0.63 2.29 4.44
N GLU A 145 -1.02 2.35 5.71
CA GLU A 145 -2.02 3.27 6.28
C GLU A 145 -3.48 3.04 5.86
N ASP A 146 -3.76 1.98 5.10
CA ASP A 146 -5.13 1.58 4.74
C ASP A 146 -5.20 0.05 4.52
N LEU A 147 -4.57 -0.69 5.44
CA LEU A 147 -4.64 -2.15 5.44
C LEU A 147 -6.06 -2.60 5.80
N LYS A 148 -6.71 -3.21 4.81
CA LYS A 148 -8.08 -3.74 4.94
C LYS A 148 -8.28 -4.88 3.96
N ARG A 149 -9.34 -5.66 4.16
CA ARG A 149 -9.62 -6.84 3.34
C ARG A 149 -9.83 -6.54 1.85
N SER A 150 -10.28 -5.34 1.48
CA SER A 150 -10.41 -4.95 0.08
C SER A 150 -9.10 -4.49 -0.56
N ASN A 151 -8.08 -4.14 0.24
CA ASN A 151 -6.74 -3.76 -0.22
C ASN A 151 -5.72 -4.91 -0.10
N ILE A 152 -6.16 -6.10 0.30
CA ILE A 152 -5.37 -7.32 0.31
C ILE A 152 -5.97 -8.21 -0.78
N LEU A 153 -5.29 -8.31 -1.92
CA LEU A 153 -5.63 -9.26 -2.98
C LEU A 153 -5.03 -10.63 -2.68
N VAL A 154 -5.52 -11.64 -3.41
CA VAL A 154 -5.04 -13.02 -3.30
C VAL A 154 -4.58 -13.48 -4.67
N ASP A 155 -3.33 -13.92 -4.78
CA ASP A 155 -2.78 -14.44 -6.02
C ASP A 155 -3.22 -15.88 -6.32
N HIS A 156 -2.76 -16.42 -7.45
CA HIS A 156 -3.07 -17.79 -7.87
C HIS A 156 -2.50 -18.88 -6.94
N GLU A 157 -1.47 -18.55 -6.15
CA GLU A 157 -0.84 -19.44 -5.18
C GLU A 157 -1.44 -19.30 -3.77
N ARG A 158 -2.41 -18.39 -3.61
CA ARG A 158 -3.06 -18.00 -2.34
C ARG A 158 -2.13 -17.25 -1.38
N HIS A 159 -1.23 -16.44 -1.90
CA HIS A 159 -0.47 -15.47 -1.12
C HIS A 159 -1.14 -14.09 -1.12
N PRO A 160 -0.96 -13.30 -0.04
CA PRO A 160 -1.47 -11.94 0.05
C PRO A 160 -0.69 -11.00 -0.86
N VAL A 161 -1.41 -10.13 -1.55
CA VAL A 161 -0.86 -9.07 -2.39
C VAL A 161 -1.46 -7.72 -1.97
N LEU A 162 -0.63 -6.81 -1.49
CA LEU A 162 -1.05 -5.46 -1.09
C LEU A 162 -1.23 -4.55 -2.30
N VAL A 163 -2.33 -3.82 -2.29
CA VAL A 163 -2.70 -2.81 -3.29
C VAL A 163 -3.09 -1.49 -2.63
N ASP A 164 -3.12 -0.43 -3.44
CA ASP A 164 -3.64 0.90 -3.08
C ASP A 164 -2.80 1.64 -2.03
N PHE A 165 -1.70 2.25 -2.50
CA PHE A 165 -0.78 3.04 -1.67
C PHE A 165 -1.19 4.53 -1.60
N GLY A 166 -2.45 4.84 -1.88
CA GLY A 166 -2.97 6.21 -1.92
C GLY A 166 -2.86 6.95 -0.58
N PHE A 167 -2.94 6.23 0.54
CA PHE A 167 -2.84 6.79 1.89
C PHE A 167 -1.46 6.60 2.53
N SER A 168 -0.52 5.98 1.83
CA SER A 168 0.76 5.56 2.41
C SER A 168 1.65 6.74 2.82
N HIS A 169 2.49 6.50 3.82
CA HIS A 169 3.47 7.43 4.33
C HIS A 169 4.91 6.93 4.13
N LEU A 170 5.82 7.88 3.92
CA LEU A 170 7.26 7.65 3.94
C LEU A 170 7.82 8.08 5.30
N ALA A 171 7.84 7.16 6.25
CA ALA A 171 8.21 7.42 7.63
C ALA A 171 9.38 6.53 8.03
N VAL A 172 10.49 7.14 8.45
CA VAL A 172 11.59 6.37 9.05
C VAL A 172 11.18 5.84 10.41
N ASP A 173 11.92 4.88 10.95
CA ASP A 173 11.64 4.34 12.27
C ASP A 173 11.62 5.46 13.34
N GLY A 174 10.57 5.46 14.16
CA GLY A 174 10.28 6.50 15.16
C GLY A 174 9.73 7.83 14.61
N GLU A 175 9.53 7.98 13.29
CA GLU A 175 8.93 9.19 12.71
C GLU A 175 7.40 9.19 12.86
N VAL A 176 6.86 10.28 13.41
CA VAL A 176 5.40 10.46 13.57
C VAL A 176 4.82 11.32 12.45
N VAL A 177 3.65 10.91 11.94
CA VAL A 177 2.99 11.51 10.75
C VAL A 177 1.64 12.12 11.09
N LYS A 178 1.13 12.95 10.19
CA LYS A 178 -0.28 13.37 10.20
C LYS A 178 -1.13 12.37 9.43
N SER A 179 -2.41 12.26 9.78
CA SER A 179 -3.30 11.35 9.08
C SER A 179 -3.54 11.79 7.63
N ALA A 180 -3.42 10.85 6.69
CA ALA A 180 -3.80 11.06 5.29
C ALA A 180 -5.25 10.60 5.02
N GLY A 181 -5.97 10.10 6.04
CA GLY A 181 -7.25 9.42 5.89
C GLY A 181 -7.13 7.90 6.08
N GLY A 182 -7.98 7.14 5.40
CA GLY A 182 -8.08 5.68 5.50
C GLY A 182 -9.47 5.22 5.95
N THR A 183 -9.62 3.91 6.14
CA THR A 183 -10.90 3.29 6.48
C THR A 183 -11.08 3.21 8.00
N LEU A 184 -12.06 3.91 8.56
CA LEU A 184 -12.25 4.06 10.00
C LEU A 184 -12.31 2.73 10.77
N ASP A 185 -13.02 1.73 10.22
CA ASP A 185 -13.16 0.37 10.76
C ASP A 185 -11.83 -0.38 10.96
N TYR A 186 -10.72 0.11 10.39
CA TYR A 186 -9.37 -0.46 10.57
C TYR A 186 -8.40 0.52 11.27
N SER A 187 -8.85 1.73 11.59
CA SER A 187 -7.98 2.79 12.13
C SER A 187 -7.66 2.57 13.61
N SER A 188 -6.42 2.84 13.98
CA SER A 188 -5.96 2.78 15.36
C SER A 188 -6.48 3.97 16.20
N PRO A 189 -6.52 3.84 17.54
CA PRO A 189 -6.98 4.91 18.44
C PRO A 189 -6.22 6.22 18.24
N GLU A 190 -4.89 6.15 18.13
CA GLU A 190 -4.03 7.32 17.95
C GLU A 190 -4.21 7.98 16.58
N LYS A 191 -4.51 7.21 15.53
CA LYS A 191 -4.85 7.74 14.22
C LYS A 191 -6.18 8.48 14.25
N ILE A 192 -7.21 7.91 14.87
CA ILE A 192 -8.52 8.56 15.00
C ILE A 192 -8.43 9.82 15.86
N ALA A 193 -7.69 9.77 16.98
CA ALA A 193 -7.47 10.92 17.84
C ALA A 193 -6.77 12.07 17.09
N SER A 194 -5.78 11.75 16.25
CA SER A 194 -5.07 12.73 15.43
C SER A 194 -5.98 13.46 14.44
N GLN A 195 -6.96 12.75 13.83
CA GLN A 195 -7.91 13.33 12.89
C GLN A 195 -8.89 14.28 13.58
N ARG A 196 -9.35 13.93 14.79
CA ARG A 196 -10.30 14.74 15.56
C ARG A 196 -9.72 16.10 15.97
N LEU A 197 -8.44 16.13 16.31
CA LEU A 197 -7.75 17.35 16.71
C LEU A 197 -7.56 18.33 15.54
N GLU A 198 -7.51 17.84 14.29
CA GLU A 198 -7.50 18.73 13.11
C GLU A 198 -8.82 19.49 12.94
N GLU A 199 -9.94 18.92 13.38
CA GLU A 199 -11.26 19.54 13.29
C GLU A 199 -11.52 20.57 14.40
N GLN A 200 -10.84 20.47 15.55
CA GLN A 200 -11.18 21.22 16.77
C GLN A 200 -10.16 22.27 17.20
N ASP A 201 -8.85 22.12 16.91
CA ASP A 201 -7.83 23.10 17.31
C ASP A 201 -6.62 23.14 16.34
N MET A 202 -6.45 24.25 15.61
CA MET A 202 -5.30 24.46 14.71
C MET A 202 -3.99 24.87 15.43
N GLN A 203 -4.00 24.97 16.76
CA GLN A 203 -2.96 25.68 17.50
C GLN A 203 -1.88 24.77 18.12
N ASP A 204 -2.17 23.48 18.34
CA ASP A 204 -1.18 22.49 18.76
C ASP A 204 -0.98 21.41 17.69
N MET A 205 0.10 21.55 16.93
CA MET A 205 0.47 20.68 15.82
C MET A 205 1.19 19.39 16.26
N THR A 206 1.56 19.27 17.54
CA THR A 206 2.34 18.13 18.05
C THR A 206 1.45 16.96 18.49
N SER A 207 0.26 17.27 19.00
CA SER A 207 -0.76 16.30 19.43
C SER A 207 -1.53 15.65 18.27
N GLN A 208 -1.31 16.12 17.03
CA GLN A 208 -1.94 15.60 15.80
C GLN A 208 -1.08 14.55 15.06
N ARG A 209 -0.11 13.93 15.72
CA ARG A 209 0.80 12.97 15.08
C ARG A 209 0.82 11.63 15.78
N TYR A 210 1.01 10.57 15.00
CA TYR A 210 1.07 9.21 15.48
C TYR A 210 2.13 8.40 14.74
N ASP A 211 2.51 7.25 15.30
CA ASP A 211 3.40 6.30 14.64
C ASP A 211 2.62 5.50 13.57
N PRO A 212 2.93 5.70 12.28
CA PRO A 212 2.24 5.01 11.19
C PRO A 212 2.51 3.49 11.15
N ARG A 213 3.65 3.03 11.68
CA ARG A 213 4.01 1.60 11.70
C ARG A 213 3.17 0.87 12.72
N SER A 214 3.01 1.44 13.91
CA SER A 214 2.14 0.91 14.95
C SER A 214 0.66 0.92 14.52
N SER A 215 0.23 1.93 13.75
CA SER A 215 -1.11 1.99 13.13
C SER A 215 -1.35 0.84 12.14
N ASP A 216 -0.38 0.52 11.27
CA ASP A 216 -0.47 -0.66 10.38
C ASP A 216 -0.62 -1.97 11.17
N VAL A 217 0.06 -2.11 12.32
CA VAL A 217 -0.06 -3.30 13.17
C VAL A 217 -1.46 -3.44 13.75
N TRP A 218 -2.05 -2.35 14.23
CA TRP A 218 -3.44 -2.37 14.68
C TRP A 218 -4.39 -2.85 13.58
N ALA A 219 -4.25 -2.31 12.37
CA ALA A 219 -5.07 -2.70 11.22
C ALA A 219 -4.91 -4.19 10.88
N LEU A 220 -3.70 -4.76 11.02
CA LEU A 220 -3.45 -6.20 10.87
C LEU A 220 -4.17 -7.05 11.93
N GLY A 221 -4.39 -6.52 13.14
CA GLY A 221 -5.22 -7.15 14.17
C GLY A 221 -6.70 -7.21 13.77
N ILE A 222 -7.23 -6.11 13.25
CA ILE A 222 -8.60 -6.07 12.72
C ILE A 222 -8.78 -7.02 11.53
N VAL A 223 -7.80 -7.07 10.62
CA VAL A 223 -7.79 -8.04 9.50
C VAL A 223 -7.84 -9.48 10.03
N LEU A 224 -7.02 -9.82 11.02
CA LEU A 224 -7.00 -11.16 11.63
C LEU A 224 -8.37 -11.53 12.22
N THR A 225 -8.96 -10.64 13.02
CA THR A 225 -10.29 -10.80 13.60
C THR A 225 -11.35 -11.09 12.52
N LYS A 226 -11.35 -10.31 11.43
CA LYS A 226 -12.28 -10.51 10.32
C LYS A 226 -12.02 -11.80 9.53
N MET A 227 -10.78 -12.25 9.37
CA MET A 227 -10.45 -13.55 8.77
C MET A 227 -10.95 -14.71 9.63
N LEU A 228 -10.92 -14.56 10.95
CA LEU A 228 -11.47 -15.51 11.92
C LEU A 228 -12.99 -15.47 12.03
N GLY A 229 -13.68 -14.59 11.30
CA GLY A 229 -15.14 -14.44 11.36
C GLY A 229 -15.64 -13.93 12.71
N MET A 230 -14.77 -13.31 13.50
CA MET A 230 -15.10 -12.75 14.81
C MET A 230 -15.79 -11.38 14.64
N PRO A 231 -16.67 -10.99 15.57
CA PRO A 231 -17.20 -9.63 15.64
C PRO A 231 -16.08 -8.59 15.72
N HIS A 232 -16.34 -7.37 15.24
CA HIS A 232 -15.39 -6.29 15.40
C HIS A 232 -15.23 -5.94 16.90
N PRO A 233 -14.02 -5.75 17.44
CA PRO A 233 -13.80 -5.66 18.90
C PRO A 233 -14.45 -4.45 19.58
N PHE A 234 -14.83 -3.42 18.82
CA PHE A 234 -15.41 -2.16 19.30
C PHE A 234 -16.84 -1.87 18.79
N LEU A 235 -17.43 -2.76 17.99
CA LEU A 235 -18.82 -2.60 17.54
C LEU A 235 -19.79 -3.19 18.56
N THR A 236 -20.95 -2.54 18.73
CA THR A 236 -22.02 -3.07 19.57
C THR A 236 -23.35 -3.10 18.82
N GLY A 237 -24.04 -4.23 18.80
CA GLY A 237 -25.37 -4.33 18.19
C GLY A 237 -25.41 -3.94 16.71
N SER A 238 -26.22 -2.93 16.37
CA SER A 238 -26.45 -2.43 15.00
C SER A 238 -25.73 -1.11 14.71
N ASP A 239 -24.63 -0.82 15.41
CA ASP A 239 -23.89 0.42 15.23
C ASP A 239 -23.43 0.60 13.77
N ASP A 240 -23.55 1.85 13.29
CA ASP A 240 -22.89 2.26 12.06
C ASP A 240 -21.38 2.35 12.33
N GLU A 241 -20.60 1.64 11.51
CA GLU A 241 -19.12 1.65 11.48
C GLU A 241 -18.54 3.05 11.22
N ALA A 242 -19.37 4.03 10.84
CA ALA A 242 -18.99 5.43 10.66
C ALA A 242 -19.43 6.37 11.81
N SER A 243 -20.05 5.86 12.87
CA SER A 243 -20.60 6.68 13.95
C SER A 243 -19.55 7.29 14.90
N ASP A 244 -19.85 8.44 15.50
CA ASP A 244 -18.98 9.07 16.50
C ASP A 244 -18.85 8.23 17.78
N ASP A 245 -19.87 7.47 18.12
CA ASP A 245 -19.82 6.55 19.26
C ASP A 245 -18.86 5.38 19.00
N PHE A 246 -18.78 4.91 17.74
CA PHE A 246 -17.77 3.94 17.35
C PHE A 246 -16.35 4.50 17.46
N ARG A 247 -16.12 5.73 16.97
CA ARG A 247 -14.84 6.45 17.15
C ARG A 247 -14.45 6.55 18.63
N LYS A 248 -15.37 6.97 19.48
CA LYS A 248 -15.14 7.09 20.93
C LYS A 248 -14.80 5.74 21.56
N ARG A 249 -15.50 4.66 21.21
CA ARG A 249 -15.21 3.33 21.76
C ARG A 249 -13.82 2.84 21.42
N ILE A 250 -13.36 3.05 20.17
CA ILE A 250 -11.99 2.71 19.79
C ILE A 250 -10.97 3.44 20.67
N ILE A 251 -11.22 4.74 20.94
CA ILE A 251 -10.31 5.56 21.76
C ILE A 251 -10.41 5.20 23.25
N GLU A 252 -11.61 4.99 23.80
CA GLU A 252 -11.88 5.04 25.24
C GLU A 252 -12.13 3.66 25.88
N CYS A 253 -12.64 2.66 25.13
CA CYS A 253 -12.99 1.34 25.67
C CYS A 253 -11.97 0.25 25.30
N ASP A 254 -11.81 -0.77 26.13
CA ASP A 254 -10.96 -1.92 25.80
C ASP A 254 -11.59 -2.82 24.71
N PRO A 255 -10.79 -3.50 23.87
CA PRO A 255 -11.30 -4.38 22.83
C PRO A 255 -12.05 -5.57 23.44
N ARG A 256 -13.22 -5.88 22.88
CA ARG A 256 -13.96 -7.10 23.21
C ARG A 256 -13.50 -8.24 22.30
N ILE A 257 -12.73 -9.16 22.86
CA ILE A 257 -12.12 -10.27 22.11
C ILE A 257 -12.92 -11.55 22.38
N ASP A 258 -13.98 -11.74 21.59
CA ASP A 258 -14.84 -12.92 21.69
C ASP A 258 -14.29 -14.08 20.82
N VAL A 259 -13.26 -14.77 21.34
CA VAL A 259 -12.61 -15.88 20.63
C VAL A 259 -13.49 -17.13 20.64
N PRO A 260 -13.71 -17.79 19.49
CA PRO A 260 -14.41 -19.08 19.46
C PRO A 260 -13.61 -20.16 20.21
N PRO A 261 -14.26 -21.19 20.78
CA PRO A 261 -13.55 -22.30 21.41
C PRO A 261 -12.74 -23.07 20.34
N LEU A 262 -11.42 -22.88 20.35
CA LEU A 262 -10.45 -23.59 19.54
C LEU A 262 -9.92 -24.79 20.33
N LYS A 263 -9.26 -25.73 19.63
CA LYS A 263 -8.67 -26.91 20.27
C LYS A 263 -7.40 -26.52 21.05
N SER A 264 -7.17 -27.17 22.19
CA SER A 264 -5.97 -26.95 23.04
C SER A 264 -5.84 -25.49 23.48
N ASP A 265 -4.60 -25.02 23.66
CA ASP A 265 -4.27 -23.70 24.19
C ASP A 265 -4.36 -22.60 23.09
N ALA A 266 -4.83 -22.96 21.89
CA ALA A 266 -4.91 -22.05 20.75
C ALA A 266 -5.84 -20.85 21.00
N SER A 267 -6.91 -21.03 21.77
CA SER A 267 -7.78 -19.91 22.17
C SER A 267 -7.04 -18.93 23.08
N GLU A 268 -6.29 -19.42 24.07
CA GLU A 268 -5.52 -18.57 24.98
C GLU A 268 -4.42 -17.81 24.23
N HIS A 269 -3.71 -18.49 23.32
CA HIS A 269 -2.72 -17.84 22.46
C HIS A 269 -3.36 -16.82 21.51
N LEU A 270 -4.55 -17.07 20.97
CA LEU A 270 -5.24 -16.09 20.11
C LEU A 270 -5.67 -14.84 20.90
N VAL A 271 -6.20 -15.03 22.12
CA VAL A 271 -6.55 -13.93 23.02
C VAL A 271 -5.30 -13.08 23.30
N SER A 272 -4.23 -13.71 23.79
CA SER A 272 -2.98 -13.00 24.12
C SER A 272 -2.38 -12.28 22.91
N LEU A 273 -2.46 -12.87 21.71
CA LEU A 273 -2.02 -12.22 20.49
C LEU A 273 -2.85 -10.98 20.16
N LEU A 274 -4.18 -11.10 20.18
CA LEU A 274 -5.08 -10.00 19.85
C LEU A 274 -5.02 -8.88 20.88
N GLU A 275 -4.86 -9.20 22.17
CA GLU A 275 -4.61 -8.21 23.23
C GLU A 275 -3.31 -7.43 22.96
N GLY A 276 -2.23 -8.12 22.57
CA GLY A 276 -0.97 -7.46 22.26
C GLY A 276 -0.98 -6.64 20.96
N ILE A 277 -1.75 -7.05 19.95
CA ILE A 277 -1.90 -6.28 18.69
C ILE A 277 -2.85 -5.09 18.85
N LEU A 278 -3.94 -5.26 19.61
CA LEU A 278 -4.95 -4.24 19.87
C LEU A 278 -4.69 -3.48 21.18
N GLU A 279 -3.44 -3.47 21.62
CA GLU A 279 -2.97 -2.63 22.71
C GLU A 279 -3.09 -1.15 22.29
N LYS A 280 -3.66 -0.34 23.17
CA LYS A 280 -3.96 1.06 22.88
C LYS A 280 -2.72 1.94 22.93
N ASP A 281 -1.81 1.66 23.86
CA ASP A 281 -0.53 2.37 23.87
C ASP A 281 0.33 1.85 22.69
N PRO A 282 0.57 2.66 21.64
CA PRO A 282 1.33 2.22 20.48
C PRO A 282 2.77 1.82 20.82
N VAL A 283 3.31 2.23 21.98
CA VAL A 283 4.65 1.85 22.47
C VAL A 283 4.64 0.46 23.10
N GLN A 284 3.54 0.05 23.73
CA GLN A 284 3.38 -1.29 24.32
C GLN A 284 2.85 -2.31 23.30
N ARG A 285 2.25 -1.84 22.21
CA ARG A 285 1.73 -2.67 21.12
C ARG A 285 2.81 -3.55 20.52
N LEU A 286 2.46 -4.82 20.26
CA LEU A 286 3.37 -5.77 19.64
C LEU A 286 3.85 -5.24 18.28
N THR A 287 5.13 -5.46 17.99
CA THR A 287 5.72 -5.22 16.67
C THR A 287 5.54 -6.45 15.78
N ILE A 288 5.62 -6.29 14.45
CA ILE A 288 5.53 -7.43 13.51
C ILE A 288 6.54 -8.55 13.84
N PRO A 289 7.82 -8.26 14.15
CA PRO A 289 8.77 -9.30 14.57
C PRO A 289 8.32 -10.07 15.83
N GLN A 290 7.71 -9.41 16.81
CA GLN A 290 7.18 -10.07 18.00
C GLN A 290 5.94 -10.92 17.65
N ILE A 291 5.05 -10.42 16.79
CA ILE A 291 3.88 -11.16 16.29
C ILE A 291 4.33 -12.44 15.58
N LEU A 292 5.33 -12.36 14.69
CA LEU A 292 5.83 -13.52 13.94
C LEU A 292 6.41 -14.63 14.84
N GLN A 293 6.83 -14.29 16.06
CA GLN A 293 7.32 -15.25 17.06
C GLN A 293 6.21 -15.78 17.99
N HIS A 294 5.00 -15.23 17.90
CA HIS A 294 3.91 -15.57 18.81
C HIS A 294 3.40 -17.01 18.56
N PRO A 295 3.15 -17.83 19.62
CA PRO A 295 2.73 -19.23 19.50
C PRO A 295 1.53 -19.47 18.58
N PHE A 296 0.55 -18.56 18.56
CA PHE A 296 -0.65 -18.68 17.71
C PHE A 296 -0.34 -18.71 16.20
N VAL A 297 0.60 -17.88 15.75
CA VAL A 297 0.97 -17.78 14.32
C VAL A 297 2.26 -18.50 14.02
N TYR A 298 2.85 -19.21 14.98
CA TYR A 298 4.08 -19.97 14.78
C TYR A 298 3.89 -21.01 13.68
N ALA A 299 4.85 -21.07 12.74
CA ALA A 299 4.86 -22.07 11.68
C ALA A 299 5.97 -23.11 11.92
N SER A 300 5.63 -24.39 11.70
CA SER A 300 6.61 -25.50 11.75
C SER A 300 7.58 -25.48 10.57
N HIS A 301 7.21 -24.81 9.47
CA HIS A 301 8.05 -24.59 8.31
C HIS A 301 8.76 -23.24 8.45
N GLY A 302 10.03 -23.18 8.06
CA GLY A 302 10.85 -21.98 8.20
C GLY A 302 10.28 -20.79 7.45
N ASP A 303 10.57 -19.60 7.96
CA ASP A 303 10.17 -18.35 7.34
C ASP A 303 10.83 -18.15 5.97
N PRO A 304 10.19 -17.36 5.08
CA PRO A 304 10.86 -16.91 3.87
C PRO A 304 12.19 -16.24 4.23
N PRO A 305 13.19 -16.32 3.34
CA PRO A 305 14.46 -15.67 3.57
C PRO A 305 14.24 -14.17 3.86
N PRO A 306 14.95 -13.58 4.85
CA PRO A 306 14.78 -12.18 5.19
C PRO A 306 14.93 -11.29 3.95
N PHE A 307 13.98 -10.38 3.76
CA PHE A 307 14.10 -9.38 2.72
C PHE A 307 15.36 -8.54 2.95
N SER A 308 16.18 -8.45 1.91
CA SER A 308 17.40 -7.64 1.94
C SER A 308 17.12 -6.34 1.19
N PRO A 309 16.82 -5.22 1.90
CA PRO A 309 16.56 -3.95 1.25
C PRO A 309 17.78 -3.47 0.47
N PRO A 310 17.62 -2.71 -0.63
CA PRO A 310 18.75 -2.17 -1.36
C PRO A 310 19.62 -1.28 -0.46
N SER A 311 20.95 -1.33 -0.68
CA SER A 311 21.93 -0.60 0.13
C SER A 311 21.67 0.91 0.12
N TYR A 312 21.95 1.56 1.25
CA TYR A 312 22.01 3.03 1.36
C TYR A 312 23.27 3.62 0.71
N GLN A 313 24.17 2.80 0.19
CA GLN A 313 25.36 3.20 -0.56
C GLN A 313 25.18 2.90 -2.05
N LEU A 314 25.56 3.87 -2.89
CA LEU A 314 25.68 3.63 -4.32
C LEU A 314 26.91 2.77 -4.59
N SER A 315 26.77 1.72 -5.42
CA SER A 315 27.94 0.95 -5.80
C SER A 315 28.90 1.83 -6.63
N PRO A 316 30.24 1.64 -6.52
CA PRO A 316 31.22 2.37 -7.32
C PRO A 316 31.04 2.19 -8.85
N ARG A 317 30.21 1.23 -9.28
CA ARG A 317 29.85 0.98 -10.68
C ARG A 317 28.72 1.90 -11.18
N VAL A 318 27.99 2.57 -10.29
CA VAL A 318 27.01 3.62 -10.65
C VAL A 318 27.75 4.93 -10.90
N LYS A 319 28.50 5.00 -12.01
CA LYS A 319 29.21 6.21 -12.45
C LYS A 319 28.40 7.09 -13.41
N ARG A 320 27.30 6.56 -13.96
CA ARG A 320 26.42 7.29 -14.88
C ARG A 320 25.45 8.17 -14.08
N ARG A 321 25.13 9.34 -14.63
CA ARG A 321 24.05 10.16 -14.10
C ARG A 321 22.74 9.39 -14.14
N PHE A 322 21.95 9.48 -13.07
CA PHE A 322 20.59 8.97 -13.04
C PHE A 322 19.72 9.68 -14.07
N ASP A 323 18.72 8.96 -14.58
CA ASP A 323 17.74 9.54 -15.51
C ASP A 323 17.00 10.71 -14.85
N ALA A 324 16.64 11.72 -15.66
CA ALA A 324 15.94 12.90 -15.18
C ALA A 324 14.59 12.57 -14.52
N SER A 325 13.91 11.50 -14.92
CA SER A 325 12.67 11.04 -14.26
C SER A 325 12.94 10.51 -12.85
N VAL A 326 14.05 9.79 -12.65
CA VAL A 326 14.48 9.31 -11.32
C VAL A 326 14.80 10.50 -10.42
N ILE A 327 15.54 11.49 -10.92
CA ILE A 327 15.85 12.70 -10.16
C ILE A 327 14.56 13.46 -9.78
N ARG A 328 13.59 13.57 -10.70
CA ARG A 328 12.30 14.20 -10.43
C ARG A 328 11.51 13.49 -9.34
N ASP A 329 11.47 12.15 -9.39
CA ASP A 329 10.81 11.32 -8.39
C ASP A 329 11.52 11.47 -7.01
N LEU A 330 12.85 11.53 -6.97
CA LEU A 330 13.60 11.81 -5.73
C LEU A 330 13.36 13.22 -5.17
N CYS A 331 13.23 14.25 -6.03
CA CYS A 331 12.87 15.59 -5.59
C CYS A 331 11.48 15.59 -4.94
N PHE A 332 10.53 14.85 -5.52
CA PHE A 332 9.19 14.71 -4.97
C PHE A 332 9.20 13.98 -3.62
N LEU A 333 9.94 12.87 -3.48
CA LEU A 333 10.09 12.17 -2.20
C LEU A 333 10.75 13.05 -1.13
N SER A 334 11.77 13.82 -1.51
CA SER A 334 12.43 14.77 -0.62
C SER A 334 11.47 15.87 -0.16
N TYR A 335 10.54 16.27 -1.03
CA TYR A 335 9.48 17.22 -0.68
C TYR A 335 8.51 16.65 0.35
N LEU A 336 8.07 15.40 0.19
CA LEU A 336 7.23 14.73 1.18
C LEU A 336 7.90 14.64 2.56
N ARG A 337 9.23 14.43 2.57
CA ARG A 337 10.04 14.41 3.80
C ARG A 337 10.41 15.81 4.32
N LYS A 338 9.92 16.89 3.70
CA LYS A 338 10.22 18.30 4.04
C LYS A 338 11.70 18.68 3.93
N GLU A 339 12.50 17.89 3.22
CA GLU A 339 13.92 18.13 2.95
C GLU A 339 14.16 18.84 1.60
N PHE A 340 13.09 19.12 0.87
CA PHE A 340 13.11 19.83 -0.41
C PHE A 340 11.81 20.61 -0.59
N ARG A 341 11.87 21.79 -1.19
CA ARG A 341 10.69 22.55 -1.60
C ARG A 341 10.55 22.41 -3.11
N LEU A 342 9.32 22.28 -3.62
CA LEU A 342 9.07 22.12 -5.07
C LEU A 342 9.67 23.25 -5.94
N CYS A 343 9.95 24.42 -5.37
CA CYS A 343 10.62 25.53 -6.05
C CYS A 343 12.16 25.47 -6.03
N GLN A 344 12.77 24.55 -5.26
CA GLN A 344 14.21 24.33 -5.28
C GLN A 344 14.62 23.59 -6.56
N THR A 345 15.86 23.79 -6.99
CA THR A 345 16.38 23.15 -8.19
C THR A 345 16.80 21.70 -7.89
N PRO A 346 16.76 20.77 -8.87
CA PRO A 346 17.22 19.40 -8.69
C PRO A 346 18.67 19.26 -8.17
N MET A 347 19.50 20.32 -8.30
CA MET A 347 20.89 20.31 -7.86
C MET A 347 21.07 19.97 -6.37
N ASP A 348 20.16 20.42 -5.50
CA ASP A 348 20.25 20.15 -4.06
C ASP A 348 20.04 18.65 -3.74
N VAL A 349 19.24 17.95 -4.55
CA VAL A 349 19.00 16.50 -4.42
C VAL A 349 20.16 15.73 -5.04
N GLU A 350 20.65 16.17 -6.21
CA GLU A 350 21.83 15.57 -6.84
C GLU A 350 23.07 15.68 -5.96
N GLN A 351 23.31 16.82 -5.31
CA GLN A 351 24.45 16.99 -4.42
C GLN A 351 24.41 15.99 -3.24
N ARG A 352 23.23 15.76 -2.66
CA ARG A 352 23.05 14.75 -1.60
C ARG A 352 23.19 13.32 -2.13
N LEU A 353 22.66 13.06 -3.32
CA LEU A 353 22.68 11.74 -3.96
C LEU A 353 24.10 11.29 -4.30
N TYR A 354 24.93 12.21 -4.82
CA TYR A 354 26.33 11.92 -5.20
C TYR A 354 27.36 12.26 -4.12
N GLY A 355 26.94 12.81 -2.97
CA GLY A 355 27.80 12.97 -1.81
C GLY A 355 28.24 11.62 -1.22
N ASP A 356 29.18 11.62 -0.29
CA ASP A 356 29.73 10.38 0.27
C ASP A 356 28.80 9.70 1.29
N GLU A 357 27.98 10.48 1.98
CA GLU A 357 27.12 9.99 3.06
C GLU A 357 26.09 8.94 2.60
N PRO A 358 25.99 7.76 3.24
CA PRO A 358 24.92 6.82 2.95
C PRO A 358 23.57 7.46 3.29
N GLY A 359 22.53 7.14 2.52
CA GLY A 359 21.23 7.72 2.78
C GLY A 359 20.08 7.12 1.99
N TRP A 360 18.87 7.38 2.47
CA TRP A 360 17.62 6.87 1.88
C TRP A 360 17.47 7.28 0.41
N LEU A 361 17.93 8.48 0.04
CA LEU A 361 17.95 8.96 -1.35
C LEU A 361 18.68 8.00 -2.30
N LYS A 362 19.84 7.48 -1.88
CA LYS A 362 20.63 6.54 -2.68
C LYS A 362 19.91 5.21 -2.86
N ARG A 363 19.27 4.69 -1.81
CA ARG A 363 18.44 3.48 -1.88
C ARG A 363 17.27 3.66 -2.86
N TRP A 364 16.52 4.74 -2.72
CA TRP A 364 15.39 5.04 -3.59
C TRP A 364 15.81 5.29 -5.04
N ALA A 365 16.96 5.92 -5.26
CA ALA A 365 17.51 6.10 -6.61
C ALA A 365 17.76 4.74 -7.28
N VAL A 366 18.31 3.76 -6.56
CA VAL A 366 18.53 2.40 -7.07
C VAL A 366 17.20 1.72 -7.38
N MET A 367 16.22 1.79 -6.48
CA MET A 367 14.89 1.21 -6.66
C MET A 367 14.21 1.79 -7.91
N LEU A 368 14.07 3.12 -7.99
CA LEU A 368 13.45 3.80 -9.12
C LEU A 368 14.18 3.53 -10.44
N SER A 369 15.52 3.42 -10.41
CA SER A 369 16.32 3.08 -11.59
C SER A 369 16.07 1.66 -12.08
N ARG A 370 15.97 0.69 -11.16
CA ARG A 370 15.66 -0.70 -11.51
C ARG A 370 14.27 -0.82 -12.13
N TRP A 371 13.29 -0.13 -11.57
CA TRP A 371 11.96 -0.03 -12.17
C TRP A 371 12.05 0.57 -13.58
N ARG A 372 12.72 1.71 -13.74
CA ARG A 372 12.84 2.40 -15.02
C ARG A 372 13.46 1.50 -16.10
N GLN A 373 14.54 0.78 -15.76
CA GLN A 373 15.21 -0.15 -16.67
C GLN A 373 14.27 -1.29 -17.10
N ARG A 374 13.49 -1.86 -16.17
CA ARG A 374 12.50 -2.90 -16.48
C ARG A 374 11.38 -2.35 -17.38
N ALA A 375 10.83 -1.19 -17.03
CA ALA A 375 9.75 -0.56 -17.79
C ALA A 375 10.18 -0.20 -19.23
N GLU A 376 11.45 0.15 -19.46
CA GLU A 376 11.96 0.37 -20.82
C GLU A 376 12.03 -0.92 -21.64
N MET A 377 12.30 -2.07 -21.00
CA MET A 377 12.34 -3.37 -21.67
C MET A 377 10.94 -3.91 -22.01
N ASP A 378 9.98 -3.80 -21.08
CA ASP A 378 8.68 -4.48 -21.20
C ASP A 378 7.79 -3.92 -22.33
N TRP A 379 7.95 -2.66 -22.75
CA TRP A 379 7.13 -2.09 -23.84
C TRP A 379 7.68 -2.33 -25.25
N GLU A 380 9.00 -2.50 -25.41
CA GLU A 380 9.60 -2.85 -26.70
C GLU A 380 9.53 -4.37 -26.98
N ASP A 381 9.49 -5.21 -25.92
CA ASP A 381 9.53 -6.67 -26.03
C ASP A 381 8.18 -7.39 -25.81
N THR A 382 7.03 -6.72 -25.90
CA THR A 382 5.68 -7.37 -25.90
C THR A 382 5.37 -8.19 -27.17
N VAL A 383 6.39 -8.76 -27.80
CA VAL A 383 6.25 -9.92 -28.69
C VAL A 383 6.29 -11.16 -27.80
N PRO A 384 5.20 -11.93 -27.64
CA PRO A 384 5.23 -13.10 -26.77
C PRO A 384 6.24 -14.10 -27.33
N ARG A 385 7.30 -14.41 -26.57
CA ARG A 385 7.94 -15.71 -26.71
C ARG A 385 6.90 -16.73 -26.27
N VAL A 386 6.22 -17.30 -27.26
CA VAL A 386 5.39 -18.49 -27.13
C VAL A 386 6.16 -19.47 -26.25
N LEU A 387 5.62 -19.74 -25.06
CA LEU A 387 6.01 -20.91 -24.28
C LEU A 387 5.66 -22.11 -25.15
N GLU A 388 6.66 -22.65 -25.86
CA GLU A 388 6.60 -24.00 -26.41
C GLU A 388 6.44 -24.96 -25.23
N ILE A 389 5.19 -25.25 -24.90
CA ILE A 389 4.84 -26.41 -24.10
C ILE A 389 5.28 -27.61 -24.94
N ASN A 390 6.44 -28.14 -24.58
CA ASN A 390 6.97 -29.39 -25.07
C ASN A 390 6.00 -30.51 -24.68
N VAL A 391 4.98 -30.75 -25.50
CA VAL A 391 4.18 -31.97 -25.45
C VAL A 391 5.11 -33.10 -25.88
N ARG A 392 5.82 -33.68 -24.92
CA ARG A 392 6.41 -35.00 -25.07
C ARG A 392 5.26 -35.97 -25.28
N ARG A 393 4.99 -36.29 -26.55
CA ARG A 393 4.34 -37.53 -26.93
C ARG A 393 5.25 -38.67 -26.47
N THR A 394 4.80 -39.43 -25.49
CA THR A 394 5.32 -40.77 -25.22
C THR A 394 4.14 -41.72 -25.12
N CYS A 395 4.02 -42.51 -26.20
CA CYS A 395 3.32 -43.77 -26.40
C CYS A 395 1.80 -43.82 -26.21
#